data_AF-A0A954WMA1-F1
#
_entry.id   AF-A0A954WMA1-F1
#
_cell.length_a   1.000
_cell.length_b   1.000
_cell.length_c   1.000
_cell.angle_alpha   90.00
_cell.angle_beta   90.00
_cell.angle_gamma   90.00
#
_symmetry.space_group_name_H-M   'P 1'
#
loop_
_entity.id
_entity.type
_entity.pdbx_description
1 polymer ?
#
loop_
_entity_poly.entity_id
_entity_poly.type
_entity_poly.pdbx_seq_one_letter_code
_entity_poly.pdbx_strand_id
1 'polypeptide(L)'
;MDLIDRLKELSTRAANILNQLETEEATKNALVMPLINTLGYDVFNPSEVVPEFNADVGTKKGEKVDYAIMRDGSPIILFECKSAGVKLDVSHASQLYRYFSVTDARFGVLTNGIQYLVFSDLEAPNKMDELPFLEFSLLEINDDIADQLKRFAKDTFDLENILSTAGELKYTKAIKRYLREEWTNPSDEFVRIFASRVYQGRLTQSTKDQFTDIVKRAFHGFVTDRINERLKSALSTVDFEEATSSPADSKETKETSDAGEDANQIVTTEDELEGYYIVKSILREVVDAQRIFIRDTQSYCGVLLDDNNRKPICRLFFNTSQKYLGVFDADKNVTRHAIDDVNDIYKFADELKKTIDAYEGENTKGPTDARTRASKEA
;
A
#
# COMPACT_ATOMS: atom_id res chain seq x y z
N MET A 1 13.24 23.40 1.09
CA MET A 1 12.58 22.19 0.54
C MET A 1 12.53 21.18 1.67
N ASP A 2 11.37 20.64 1.98
CA ASP A 2 11.24 19.68 3.08
C ASP A 2 11.97 18.38 2.74
N LEU A 3 12.32 17.57 3.73
CA LEU A 3 13.01 16.29 3.51
C LEU A 3 12.17 15.38 2.60
N ILE A 4 10.85 15.34 2.81
CA ILE A 4 9.95 14.52 2.01
C ILE A 4 9.98 14.89 0.53
N ASP A 5 10.04 16.19 0.20
CA ASP A 5 10.09 16.65 -1.18
C ASP A 5 11.38 16.17 -1.86
N ARG A 6 12.53 16.27 -1.16
CA ARG A 6 13.82 15.79 -1.66
C ARG A 6 13.85 14.27 -1.84
N LEU A 7 13.24 13.53 -0.91
CA LEU A 7 13.11 12.07 -1.02
C LEU A 7 12.22 11.66 -2.21
N LYS A 8 11.11 12.38 -2.45
CA LYS A 8 10.23 12.16 -3.62
C LYS A 8 10.92 12.51 -4.94
N GLU A 9 11.73 13.56 -4.96
CA GLU A 9 12.56 13.90 -6.12
C GLU A 9 13.59 12.80 -6.40
N LEU A 10 14.29 12.32 -5.35
CA LEU A 10 15.23 11.22 -5.46
C LEU A 10 14.54 9.92 -5.93
N SER A 11 13.35 9.63 -5.42
CA SER A 11 12.51 8.51 -5.85
C SER A 11 12.20 8.56 -7.35
N THR A 12 11.77 9.72 -7.83
CA THR A 12 11.47 9.95 -9.25
C THR A 12 12.72 9.78 -10.12
N ARG A 13 13.86 10.31 -9.67
CA ARG A 13 15.14 10.13 -10.36
C ARG A 13 15.57 8.67 -10.39
N ALA A 14 15.43 7.96 -9.28
CA ALA A 14 15.78 6.55 -9.17
C ALA A 14 15.00 5.69 -10.18
N ALA A 15 13.69 5.92 -10.31
CA ALA A 15 12.84 5.24 -11.28
C ALA A 15 13.33 5.40 -12.73
N ASN A 16 13.82 6.60 -13.09
CA ASN A 16 14.27 6.90 -14.45
C ASN A 16 15.62 6.28 -14.82
N ILE A 17 16.52 6.09 -13.84
CA ILE A 17 17.89 5.63 -14.09
C ILE A 17 18.12 4.16 -13.75
N LEU A 18 17.19 3.51 -13.03
CA LEU A 18 17.34 2.15 -12.51
C LEU A 18 17.82 1.14 -13.57
N ASN A 19 17.22 1.17 -14.76
CA ASN A 19 17.55 0.24 -15.86
C ASN A 19 18.93 0.49 -16.49
N GLN A 20 19.63 1.57 -16.12
CA GLN A 20 20.96 1.93 -16.61
C GLN A 20 22.06 1.55 -15.60
N LEU A 21 21.70 1.07 -14.40
CA LEU A 21 22.64 0.76 -13.33
C LEU A 21 23.13 -0.69 -13.43
N GLU A 22 24.21 -0.90 -14.18
CA GLU A 22 24.77 -2.24 -14.42
C GLU A 22 25.70 -2.75 -13.31
N THR A 23 26.25 -1.84 -12.50
CA THR A 23 27.26 -2.18 -11.49
C THR A 23 26.89 -1.72 -10.09
N GLU A 24 27.53 -2.32 -9.10
CA GLU A 24 27.39 -1.92 -7.69
C GLU A 24 27.88 -0.48 -7.49
N GLU A 25 29.01 -0.11 -8.11
CA GLU A 25 29.53 1.26 -8.08
C GLU A 25 28.57 2.27 -8.73
N ALA A 26 27.93 1.92 -9.84
CA ALA A 26 26.89 2.77 -10.43
C ALA A 26 25.71 2.96 -9.46
N THR A 27 25.31 1.89 -8.77
CA THR A 27 24.23 1.91 -7.77
C THR A 27 24.58 2.81 -6.58
N LYS A 28 25.78 2.65 -6.03
CA LYS A 28 26.30 3.46 -4.93
C LYS A 28 26.32 4.95 -5.28
N ASN A 29 26.87 5.28 -6.45
CA ASN A 29 26.98 6.66 -6.92
C ASN A 29 25.65 7.31 -7.27
N ALA A 30 24.76 6.56 -7.94
CA ALA A 30 23.54 7.13 -8.51
C ALA A 30 22.35 7.13 -7.54
N LEU A 31 22.34 6.26 -6.53
CA LEU A 31 21.21 6.08 -5.61
C LEU A 31 21.60 6.25 -4.13
N VAL A 32 22.62 5.52 -3.66
CA VAL A 32 22.95 5.48 -2.22
C VAL A 32 23.55 6.80 -1.74
N MET A 33 24.57 7.33 -2.42
CA MET A 33 25.17 8.61 -2.05
C MET A 33 24.17 9.77 -2.10
N PRO A 34 23.31 9.90 -3.13
CA PRO A 34 22.23 10.88 -3.12
C PRO A 34 21.26 10.75 -1.94
N LEU A 35 20.95 9.54 -1.46
CA LEU A 35 20.13 9.36 -0.26
C LEU A 35 20.87 9.88 0.99
N ILE A 36 22.14 9.50 1.18
CA ILE A 36 22.96 9.96 2.30
C ILE A 36 23.04 11.50 2.31
N ASN A 37 23.25 12.10 1.14
CA ASN A 37 23.24 13.55 0.97
C ASN A 37 21.86 14.18 1.24
N THR A 38 20.77 13.50 0.87
CA THR A 38 19.40 13.95 1.16
C THR A 38 19.10 13.98 2.65
N LEU A 39 19.67 13.03 3.41
CA LEU A 39 19.64 13.02 4.89
C LEU A 39 20.51 14.12 5.51
N GLY A 40 21.22 14.91 4.71
CA GLY A 40 22.00 16.07 5.15
C GLY A 40 23.46 15.78 5.46
N TYR A 41 23.93 14.56 5.21
CA TYR A 41 25.35 14.23 5.39
C TYR A 41 26.17 14.61 4.16
N ASP A 42 27.30 15.28 4.36
CA ASP A 42 28.16 15.70 3.25
C ASP A 42 28.99 14.51 2.72
N VAL A 43 28.54 13.95 1.59
CA VAL A 43 29.22 12.83 0.90
C VAL A 43 30.59 13.19 0.32
N PHE A 44 30.93 14.48 0.25
CA PHE A 44 32.24 14.95 -0.20
C PHE A 44 33.18 15.26 0.97
N ASN A 45 32.69 15.19 2.21
CA ASN A 45 33.49 15.34 3.41
C ASN A 45 33.91 13.96 3.94
N PRO A 46 35.19 13.55 3.76
CA PRO A 46 35.67 12.22 4.17
C PRO A 46 35.77 12.06 5.68
N SER A 47 35.54 13.11 6.47
CA SER A 47 35.41 13.00 7.94
C SER A 47 33.97 12.76 8.39
N GLU A 48 33.01 12.85 7.47
CA GLU A 48 31.57 12.72 7.75
C GLU A 48 30.98 11.49 7.05
N VAL A 49 31.31 11.28 5.78
CA VAL A 49 30.97 10.07 5.04
C VAL A 49 32.27 9.43 4.57
N VAL A 50 32.66 8.33 5.20
CA VAL A 50 33.90 7.61 4.88
C VAL A 50 33.57 6.47 3.92
N PRO A 51 33.97 6.54 2.65
CA PRO A 51 33.88 5.40 1.75
C PRO A 51 34.93 4.34 2.11
N GLU A 52 34.64 3.07 1.83
CA GLU A 52 35.57 1.97 2.08
C GLU A 52 36.13 1.98 3.52
N PHE A 53 35.26 2.16 4.52
CA PHE A 53 35.67 2.27 5.92
C PHE A 53 36.22 0.92 6.42
N ASN A 54 37.41 0.92 7.01
CA ASN A 54 38.05 -0.30 7.47
C ASN A 54 37.35 -0.84 8.73
N ALA A 55 36.92 -2.09 8.67
CA ALA A 55 36.25 -2.83 9.74
C ALA A 55 36.95 -4.19 9.96
N ASP A 56 38.26 -4.15 10.19
CA ASP A 56 39.10 -5.34 10.35
C ASP A 56 38.66 -6.18 11.56
N VAL A 57 38.47 -7.48 11.35
CA VAL A 57 38.02 -8.43 12.37
C VAL A 57 39.13 -9.41 12.72
N GLY A 58 39.69 -9.31 13.93
CA GLY A 58 40.69 -10.26 14.45
C GLY A 58 41.93 -10.37 13.55
N THR A 59 42.14 -11.52 12.90
CA THR A 59 43.26 -11.78 11.97
C THR A 59 42.93 -11.50 10.50
N LYS A 60 41.67 -11.24 10.14
CA LYS A 60 41.29 -10.85 8.77
C LYS A 60 41.48 -9.34 8.61
N LYS A 61 42.56 -8.98 7.92
CA LYS A 61 42.88 -7.59 7.55
C LYS A 61 42.36 -7.27 6.15
N GLY A 62 41.96 -6.02 5.94
CA GLY A 62 41.46 -5.49 4.68
C GLY A 62 39.95 -5.63 4.51
N GLU A 63 39.19 -5.82 5.59
CA GLU A 63 37.74 -5.84 5.51
C GLU A 63 37.20 -4.41 5.52
N LYS A 64 36.37 -4.08 4.53
CA LYS A 64 35.86 -2.74 4.36
C LYS A 64 34.36 -2.75 4.14
N VAL A 65 33.68 -1.80 4.76
CA VAL A 65 32.28 -1.48 4.50
C VAL A 65 32.18 -0.32 3.53
N ASP A 66 31.16 -0.32 2.67
CA ASP A 66 31.10 0.62 1.54
C ASP A 66 31.04 2.07 1.98
N TYR A 67 30.18 2.39 2.94
CA TYR A 67 30.16 3.71 3.57
C TYR A 67 29.98 3.61 5.08
N ALA A 68 30.66 4.47 5.81
CA ALA A 68 30.39 4.76 7.21
C ALA A 68 30.00 6.24 7.35
N ILE A 69 28.86 6.49 7.97
CA ILE A 69 28.48 7.84 8.42
C ILE A 69 29.11 8.04 9.79
N MET A 70 29.86 9.13 9.92
CA MET A 70 30.65 9.48 11.10
C MET A 70 29.98 10.62 11.86
N ARG A 71 30.05 10.54 13.20
CA ARG A 71 29.68 11.64 14.10
C ARG A 71 30.68 11.70 15.23
N ASP A 72 31.23 12.89 15.48
CA ASP A 72 32.21 13.14 16.54
C ASP A 72 33.44 12.19 16.47
N GLY A 73 33.82 11.77 15.26
CA GLY A 73 34.96 10.88 15.01
C GLY A 73 34.65 9.38 15.11
N SER A 74 33.43 8.99 15.46
CA SER A 74 33.00 7.58 15.56
C SER A 74 31.96 7.23 14.49
N PRO A 75 31.97 6.00 13.94
CA PRO A 75 30.94 5.56 13.01
C PRO A 75 29.61 5.39 13.74
N ILE A 76 28.53 5.94 13.18
CA ILE A 76 27.17 5.82 13.73
C ILE A 76 26.26 4.95 12.88
N ILE A 77 26.46 4.93 11.56
CA ILE A 77 25.67 4.13 10.61
C ILE A 77 26.63 3.53 9.57
N LEU A 78 26.51 2.23 9.33
CA LEU A 78 27.24 1.52 8.28
C LEU A 78 26.32 1.21 7.10
N PHE A 79 26.81 1.35 5.87
CA PHE A 79 26.09 0.96 4.65
C PHE A 79 26.86 -0.13 3.92
N GLU A 80 26.21 -1.27 3.72
CA GLU A 80 26.62 -2.34 2.82
C GLU A 80 25.71 -2.30 1.59
N CYS A 81 26.30 -2.14 0.42
CA CYS A 81 25.60 -1.94 -0.84
C CYS A 81 25.67 -3.19 -1.72
N LYS A 82 24.68 -3.34 -2.60
CA LYS A 82 24.64 -4.33 -3.69
C LYS A 82 24.19 -3.64 -4.97
N SER A 83 24.41 -4.27 -6.12
CA SER A 83 23.90 -3.76 -7.40
C SER A 83 22.37 -3.70 -7.41
N ALA A 84 21.79 -2.68 -8.04
CA ALA A 84 20.34 -2.44 -8.06
C ALA A 84 19.50 -3.60 -8.62
N GLY A 85 20.06 -4.41 -9.52
CA GLY A 85 19.40 -5.61 -10.04
C GLY A 85 19.36 -6.82 -9.08
N VAL A 86 20.07 -6.77 -7.95
CA VAL A 86 20.11 -7.86 -6.97
C VAL A 86 18.94 -7.72 -6.00
N LYS A 87 18.11 -8.75 -5.88
CA LYS A 87 17.10 -8.82 -4.82
C LYS A 87 17.78 -8.99 -3.47
N LEU A 88 17.48 -8.12 -2.51
CA LEU A 88 18.03 -8.24 -1.17
C LEU A 88 17.45 -9.45 -0.44
N ASP A 89 18.29 -10.10 0.36
CA ASP A 89 17.95 -11.21 1.24
C ASP A 89 18.79 -11.07 2.50
N VAL A 90 18.30 -11.58 3.63
CA VAL A 90 18.99 -11.49 4.93
C VAL A 90 20.35 -12.21 4.89
N SER A 91 20.52 -13.24 4.06
CA SER A 91 21.82 -13.89 3.85
C SER A 91 22.92 -12.93 3.34
N HIS A 92 22.53 -11.87 2.62
CA HIS A 92 23.44 -10.82 2.18
C HIS A 92 23.90 -9.90 3.33
N ALA A 93 23.25 -9.94 4.50
CA ALA A 93 23.64 -9.15 5.68
C ALA A 93 24.83 -9.74 6.45
N SER A 94 25.31 -10.93 6.07
CA SER A 94 26.44 -11.60 6.75
C SER A 94 27.73 -10.77 6.76
N GLN A 95 28.01 -9.99 5.70
CA GLN A 95 29.14 -9.07 5.66
C GLN A 95 28.94 -7.92 6.66
N LEU A 96 27.78 -7.26 6.57
CA LEU A 96 27.40 -6.16 7.45
C LEU A 96 27.43 -6.57 8.94
N TYR A 97 26.96 -7.77 9.28
CA TYR A 97 26.98 -8.30 10.65
C TYR A 97 28.39 -8.32 11.25
N ARG A 98 29.39 -8.73 10.44
CA ARG A 98 30.78 -8.80 10.91
C ARG A 98 31.35 -7.42 11.17
N TYR A 99 31.10 -6.47 10.26
CA TYR A 99 31.55 -5.10 10.39
C TYR A 99 30.91 -4.41 11.59
N PHE A 100 29.61 -4.62 11.78
CA PHE A 100 28.86 -4.12 12.92
C PHE A 100 29.50 -4.58 14.25
N SER A 101 29.93 -5.85 14.34
CA SER A 101 30.49 -6.41 15.59
C SER A 101 31.84 -5.84 16.02
N VAL A 102 32.55 -5.13 15.14
CA VAL A 102 33.89 -4.58 15.39
C VAL A 102 33.95 -3.05 15.31
N THR A 103 32.80 -2.40 15.20
CA THR A 103 32.68 -0.94 15.16
C THR A 103 31.75 -0.45 16.26
N ASP A 104 31.83 0.84 16.58
CA ASP A 104 30.91 1.48 17.55
C ASP A 104 29.56 1.88 16.90
N ALA A 105 29.35 1.53 15.63
CA ALA A 105 28.14 1.86 14.92
C ALA A 105 26.94 1.14 15.54
N ARG A 106 25.84 1.88 15.69
CA ARG A 106 24.60 1.38 16.29
C ARG A 106 23.54 1.03 15.25
N PHE A 107 23.79 1.38 13.99
CA PHE A 107 22.91 1.10 12.86
C PHE A 107 23.68 0.53 11.67
N GLY A 108 23.07 -0.45 11.02
CA GLY A 108 23.56 -1.05 9.78
C GLY A 108 22.48 -0.97 8.72
N VAL A 109 22.87 -0.64 7.49
CA VAL A 109 21.98 -0.54 6.34
C VAL A 109 22.48 -1.48 5.27
N LEU A 110 21.66 -2.45 4.90
CA LEU A 110 21.87 -3.26 3.70
C LEU A 110 20.96 -2.73 2.59
N THR A 111 21.54 -2.37 1.45
CA THR A 111 20.78 -1.76 0.36
C THR A 111 21.25 -2.17 -1.03
N ASN A 112 20.35 -2.15 -2.00
CA ASN A 112 20.68 -2.20 -3.43
C ASN A 112 20.38 -0.84 -4.12
N GLY A 113 20.32 0.25 -3.35
CA GLY A 113 19.92 1.57 -3.82
C GLY A 113 18.40 1.76 -3.98
N ILE A 114 17.62 0.69 -4.10
CA ILE A 114 16.15 0.72 -4.18
C ILE A 114 15.51 0.24 -2.89
N GLN A 115 15.87 -0.95 -2.43
CA GLN A 115 15.42 -1.52 -1.16
C GLN A 115 16.44 -1.18 -0.08
N TYR A 116 15.95 -0.83 1.12
CA TYR A 116 16.77 -0.51 2.27
C TYR A 116 16.29 -1.33 3.46
N LEU A 117 17.21 -2.09 4.05
CA LEU A 117 16.98 -2.86 5.27
C LEU A 117 17.85 -2.24 6.37
N VAL A 118 17.22 -1.67 7.40
CA VAL A 118 17.90 -0.98 8.50
C VAL A 118 17.85 -1.82 9.77
N PHE A 119 19.03 -2.09 10.31
CA PHE A 119 19.28 -2.94 11.47
C PHE A 119 19.84 -2.11 12.63
N SER A 120 19.62 -2.60 13.84
CA SER A 120 20.10 -2.05 15.10
C SER A 120 20.70 -3.18 15.94
N ASP A 121 21.16 -2.89 17.16
CA ASP A 121 21.68 -3.85 18.13
C ASP A 121 20.85 -3.85 19.43
N LEU A 122 19.52 -3.99 19.28
CA LEU A 122 18.60 -3.88 20.41
C LEU A 122 18.65 -5.11 21.32
N GLU A 123 18.98 -6.29 20.76
CA GLU A 123 19.03 -7.53 21.52
C GLU A 123 20.30 -7.65 22.36
N ALA A 124 21.45 -7.27 21.80
CA ALA A 124 22.72 -7.30 22.50
C ALA A 124 23.63 -6.18 21.97
N PRO A 125 24.30 -5.41 22.85
CA PRO A 125 25.20 -4.34 22.43
C PRO A 125 26.27 -4.83 21.45
N ASN A 126 26.50 -4.07 20.39
CA ASN A 126 27.46 -4.38 19.33
C ASN A 126 27.21 -5.72 18.61
N LYS A 127 25.98 -6.23 18.68
CA LYS A 127 25.54 -7.39 17.92
C LYS A 127 24.32 -6.98 17.11
N MET A 128 24.50 -6.91 15.79
CA MET A 128 23.40 -6.58 14.88
C MET A 128 22.26 -7.59 15.03
N ASP A 129 21.04 -7.09 15.15
CA ASP A 129 19.83 -7.90 15.20
C ASP A 129 19.65 -8.69 13.90
N GLU A 130 19.07 -9.90 13.99
CA GLU A 130 18.85 -10.75 12.82
C GLU A 130 17.79 -10.20 11.84
N LEU A 131 16.87 -9.38 12.35
CA LEU A 131 15.77 -8.80 11.59
C LEU A 131 15.87 -7.27 11.58
N PRO A 132 15.64 -6.61 10.43
CA PRO A 132 15.65 -5.16 10.36
C PRO A 132 14.38 -4.58 11.00
N PHE A 133 14.53 -3.47 11.70
CA PHE A 133 13.41 -2.75 12.33
C PHE A 133 12.71 -1.80 11.36
N LEU A 134 13.41 -1.32 10.32
CA LEU A 134 12.86 -0.49 9.26
C LEU A 134 13.23 -1.09 7.89
N GLU A 135 12.22 -1.22 7.02
CA GLU A 135 12.39 -1.60 5.63
C GLU A 135 11.59 -0.66 4.75
N PHE A 136 12.17 -0.20 3.65
CA PHE A 136 11.45 0.64 2.69
C PHE A 136 12.03 0.51 1.27
N SER A 137 11.21 0.92 0.30
CA SER A 137 11.60 1.09 -1.10
C SER A 137 11.74 2.57 -1.40
N LEU A 138 12.86 2.96 -2.03
CA LEU A 138 13.08 4.31 -2.54
C LEU A 138 12.05 4.69 -3.61
N LEU A 139 11.40 3.71 -4.25
CA LEU A 139 10.35 3.94 -5.24
C LEU A 139 8.97 4.17 -4.61
N GLU A 140 8.81 3.93 -3.30
CA GLU A 140 7.53 3.95 -2.59
C GLU A 140 7.62 4.85 -1.34
N ILE A 141 8.22 6.04 -1.48
CA ILE A 141 8.33 6.99 -0.37
C ILE A 141 6.96 7.63 -0.08
N ASN A 142 6.44 7.39 1.12
CA ASN A 142 5.27 8.05 1.69
C ASN A 142 5.66 8.89 2.93
N ASP A 143 4.68 9.57 3.52
CA ASP A 143 4.91 10.44 4.69
C ASP A 143 5.45 9.66 5.90
N ASP A 144 4.94 8.45 6.16
CA ASP A 144 5.39 7.61 7.27
C ASP A 144 6.89 7.25 7.14
N ILE A 145 7.32 6.82 5.95
CA ILE A 145 8.73 6.51 5.69
C ILE A 145 9.59 7.77 5.78
N ALA A 146 9.12 8.90 5.26
CA ALA A 146 9.84 10.17 5.35
C ALA A 146 10.05 10.59 6.81
N ASP A 147 9.04 10.43 7.67
CA ASP A 147 9.13 10.72 9.10
C ASP A 147 10.11 9.79 9.83
N GLN A 148 10.16 8.50 9.47
CA GLN A 148 11.17 7.59 10.00
C GLN A 148 12.58 7.98 9.54
N LEU A 149 12.77 8.28 8.25
CA LEU A 149 14.06 8.71 7.69
C LEU A 149 14.55 10.04 8.26
N LYS A 150 13.63 10.95 8.61
CA LYS A 150 13.96 12.21 9.28
C LYS A 150 14.73 11.99 10.57
N ARG A 151 14.46 10.91 11.30
CA ARG A 151 15.21 10.58 12.53
C ARG A 151 16.68 10.23 12.25
N PHE A 152 17.00 9.76 11.04
CA PHE A 152 18.37 9.49 10.62
C PHE A 152 19.06 10.70 9.98
N ALA A 153 18.34 11.78 9.72
CA ALA A 153 18.91 12.99 9.14
C ALA A 153 19.85 13.69 10.12
N LYS A 154 20.93 14.28 9.61
CA LYS A 154 22.04 14.85 10.39
C LYS A 154 21.58 15.77 11.52
N ASP A 155 20.69 16.72 11.21
CA ASP A 155 20.26 17.77 12.14
C ASP A 155 19.33 17.26 13.26
N THR A 156 18.69 16.11 13.04
CA THR A 156 17.68 15.52 13.93
C THR A 156 18.10 14.17 14.51
N PHE A 157 19.31 13.69 14.18
CA PHE A 157 19.79 12.41 14.64
C PHE A 157 20.02 12.43 16.15
N ASP A 158 19.30 11.53 16.83
CA ASP A 158 19.35 11.26 18.26
C ASP A 158 19.38 9.75 18.46
N LEU A 159 20.53 9.23 18.90
CA LEU A 159 20.76 7.80 19.03
C LEU A 159 19.75 7.12 19.96
N GLU A 160 19.49 7.69 21.14
CA GLU A 160 18.64 7.07 22.16
C GLU A 160 17.18 7.01 21.67
N ASN A 161 16.71 8.11 21.07
CA ASN A 161 15.36 8.19 20.52
C ASN A 161 15.15 7.21 19.35
N ILE A 162 16.12 7.12 18.44
CA ILE A 162 16.05 6.17 17.32
C ILE A 162 16.03 4.74 17.84
N LEU A 163 16.89 4.37 18.81
CA LEU A 163 16.91 3.02 19.37
C LEU A 163 15.60 2.66 20.08
N SER A 164 15.03 3.59 20.87
CA SER A 164 13.71 3.37 21.50
C SER A 164 12.62 3.13 20.46
N THR A 165 12.60 3.94 19.39
CA THR A 165 11.62 3.82 18.30
C THR A 165 11.84 2.54 17.51
N ALA A 166 13.10 2.15 17.27
CA ALA A 166 13.47 0.93 16.59
C ALA A 166 12.96 -0.31 17.34
N GLY A 167 13.03 -0.32 18.67
CA GLY A 167 12.42 -1.36 19.51
C GLY A 167 10.93 -1.51 19.26
N GLU A 168 10.19 -0.41 19.32
CA GLU A 168 8.74 -0.42 19.06
C GLU A 168 8.41 -0.89 17.64
N LEU A 169 9.12 -0.38 16.63
CA LEU A 169 8.92 -0.75 15.23
C LEU A 169 9.22 -2.23 14.97
N LYS A 170 10.32 -2.75 15.54
CA LYS A 170 10.72 -4.16 15.42
C LYS A 170 9.63 -5.08 15.95
N TYR A 171 9.15 -4.83 17.18
CA TYR A 171 8.10 -5.67 17.78
C TYR A 171 6.76 -5.49 17.06
N THR A 172 6.40 -4.27 16.68
CA THR A 172 5.18 -4.01 15.89
C THR A 172 5.18 -4.80 14.59
N LYS A 173 6.29 -4.82 13.87
CA LYS A 173 6.44 -5.57 12.63
C LYS A 173 6.39 -7.09 12.87
N ALA A 174 7.07 -7.59 13.89
CA ALA A 174 7.03 -9.00 14.26
C ALA A 174 5.60 -9.45 14.61
N ILE A 175 4.87 -8.63 15.39
CA ILE A 175 3.47 -8.88 15.74
C ILE A 175 2.58 -8.84 14.50
N LYS A 176 2.72 -7.84 13.61
CA LYS A 176 1.96 -7.77 12.35
C LYS A 176 2.20 -9.00 11.46
N ARG A 177 3.44 -9.50 11.40
CA ARG A 177 3.77 -10.74 10.68
C ARG A 177 3.04 -11.94 11.29
N TYR A 178 3.15 -12.09 12.61
CA TYR A 178 2.48 -13.17 13.32
C TYR A 178 0.95 -13.12 13.17
N LEU A 179 0.33 -11.94 13.27
CA LEU A 179 -1.11 -11.77 13.04
C LEU A 179 -1.53 -12.17 11.62
N ARG A 180 -0.68 -11.91 10.60
CA ARG A 180 -0.95 -12.32 9.22
C ARG A 180 -0.83 -13.84 9.03
N GLU A 181 0.13 -14.46 9.71
CA GLU A 181 0.26 -15.92 9.74
C GLU A 181 -0.99 -16.54 10.39
N GLU A 182 -1.39 -16.06 11.56
CA GLU A 182 -2.60 -16.51 12.26
C GLU A 182 -3.88 -16.27 11.47
N TRP A 183 -3.95 -15.18 10.71
CA TRP A 183 -5.06 -14.89 9.78
C TRP A 183 -5.19 -15.95 8.68
N THR A 184 -4.05 -16.40 8.12
CA THR A 184 -4.02 -17.28 6.96
C THR A 184 -4.10 -18.75 7.38
N ASN A 185 -3.42 -19.08 8.46
CA ASN A 185 -3.27 -20.42 9.00
C ASN A 185 -3.23 -20.36 10.55
N PRO A 186 -4.41 -20.30 11.20
CA PRO A 186 -4.50 -20.24 12.66
C PRO A 186 -3.73 -21.37 13.33
N SER A 187 -2.87 -21.02 14.29
CA SER A 187 -2.14 -22.00 15.08
C SER A 187 -3.01 -22.61 16.17
N ASP A 188 -2.58 -23.77 16.66
CA ASP A 188 -3.21 -24.47 17.78
C ASP A 188 -3.37 -23.59 19.03
N GLU A 189 -2.39 -22.72 19.30
CA GLU A 189 -2.40 -21.82 20.44
C GLU A 189 -3.46 -20.74 20.26
N PHE A 190 -3.49 -20.12 19.09
CA PHE A 190 -4.49 -19.11 18.74
C PHE A 190 -5.91 -19.68 18.81
N VAL A 191 -6.13 -20.87 18.25
CA VAL A 191 -7.43 -21.56 18.29
C VAL A 191 -7.87 -21.86 19.72
N ARG A 192 -6.96 -22.28 20.60
CA ARG A 192 -7.26 -22.54 22.03
C ARG A 192 -7.73 -21.29 22.76
N ILE A 193 -7.16 -20.11 22.46
CA ILE A 193 -7.56 -18.84 23.08
C ILE A 193 -9.05 -18.57 22.84
N PHE A 194 -9.54 -18.74 21.61
CA PHE A 194 -10.95 -18.52 21.30
C PHE A 194 -11.83 -19.65 21.81
N ALA A 195 -11.44 -20.90 21.54
CA ALA A 195 -12.24 -22.06 21.92
C ALA A 195 -12.50 -22.11 23.43
N SER A 196 -11.49 -21.82 24.26
CA SER A 196 -11.64 -21.80 25.73
C SER A 196 -12.61 -20.75 26.27
N ARG A 197 -12.94 -19.72 25.48
CA ARG A 197 -13.87 -18.65 25.88
C ARG A 197 -15.31 -18.91 25.46
N VAL A 198 -15.52 -19.73 24.43
CA VAL A 198 -16.85 -19.95 23.81
C VAL A 198 -17.34 -21.39 23.91
N TYR A 199 -16.45 -22.34 24.17
CA TYR A 199 -16.76 -23.76 24.25
C TYR A 199 -16.56 -24.29 25.67
N GLN A 200 -17.63 -24.84 26.26
CA GLN A 200 -17.61 -25.36 27.63
C GLN A 200 -17.21 -26.84 27.73
N GLY A 201 -17.05 -27.53 26.60
CA GLY A 201 -16.64 -28.94 26.56
C GLY A 201 -15.12 -29.13 26.59
N ARG A 202 -14.68 -30.40 26.66
CA ARG A 202 -13.25 -30.72 26.52
C ARG A 202 -12.81 -30.48 25.08
N LEU A 203 -11.70 -29.78 24.91
CA LEU A 203 -11.10 -29.54 23.61
C LEU A 203 -10.34 -30.79 23.13
N THR A 204 -11.09 -31.73 22.53
CA THR A 204 -10.51 -32.91 21.87
C THR A 204 -9.85 -32.51 20.54
N GLN A 205 -9.05 -33.39 19.93
CA GLN A 205 -8.43 -33.10 18.63
C GLN A 205 -9.49 -32.80 17.55
N SER A 206 -10.55 -33.61 17.46
CA SER A 206 -11.64 -33.38 16.50
C SER A 206 -12.37 -32.05 16.75
N THR A 207 -12.61 -31.70 18.01
CA THR A 207 -13.22 -30.41 18.35
C THR A 207 -12.28 -29.26 18.00
N LYS A 208 -10.98 -29.41 18.25
CA LYS A 208 -9.98 -28.40 17.92
C LYS A 208 -9.88 -28.18 16.41
N ASP A 209 -9.88 -29.23 15.61
CA ASP A 209 -9.86 -29.13 14.14
C ASP A 209 -11.09 -28.36 13.63
N GLN A 210 -12.28 -28.67 14.18
CA GLN A 210 -13.50 -27.91 13.88
C GLN A 210 -13.37 -26.43 14.29
N PHE A 211 -12.78 -26.15 15.46
CA PHE A 211 -12.55 -24.79 15.92
C PHE A 211 -11.49 -24.06 15.08
N THR A 212 -10.50 -24.75 14.50
CA THR A 212 -9.54 -24.16 13.58
C THR A 212 -10.26 -23.56 12.37
N ASP A 213 -11.19 -24.31 11.76
CA ASP A 213 -11.98 -23.82 10.62
C ASP A 213 -12.95 -22.69 11.00
N ILE A 214 -13.55 -22.77 12.20
CA ILE A 214 -14.43 -21.71 12.70
C ILE A 214 -13.62 -20.43 12.97
N VAL A 215 -12.48 -20.53 13.65
CA VAL A 215 -11.61 -19.38 13.97
C VAL A 215 -11.09 -18.74 12.69
N LYS A 216 -10.65 -19.54 11.71
CA LYS A 216 -10.20 -19.03 10.42
C LYS A 216 -11.29 -18.20 9.72
N ARG A 217 -12.50 -18.76 9.58
CA ARG A 217 -13.62 -18.05 8.93
C ARG A 217 -14.08 -16.83 9.72
N ALA A 218 -14.17 -16.94 11.04
CA ALA A 218 -14.61 -15.84 11.90
C ALA A 218 -13.59 -14.70 11.93
N PHE A 219 -12.29 -15.01 11.97
CA PHE A 219 -11.25 -13.99 11.91
C PHE A 219 -11.30 -13.29 10.56
N HIS A 220 -11.38 -14.07 9.47
CA HIS A 220 -11.51 -13.53 8.11
C HIS A 220 -12.72 -12.59 7.97
N GLY A 221 -13.91 -13.06 8.34
CA GLY A 221 -15.13 -12.27 8.32
C GLY A 221 -15.02 -10.99 9.14
N PHE A 222 -14.48 -11.07 10.36
CA PHE A 222 -14.39 -9.92 11.26
C PHE A 222 -13.60 -8.73 10.67
N VAL A 223 -12.41 -8.96 10.09
CA VAL A 223 -11.65 -7.83 9.52
C VAL A 223 -12.27 -7.35 8.22
N THR A 224 -12.84 -8.24 7.40
CA THR A 224 -13.62 -7.84 6.22
C THR A 224 -14.80 -6.94 6.63
N ASP A 225 -15.53 -7.31 7.67
CA ASP A 225 -16.60 -6.50 8.24
C ASP A 225 -16.09 -5.14 8.73
N ARG A 226 -14.92 -5.08 9.40
CA ARG A 226 -14.32 -3.81 9.84
C ARG A 226 -13.87 -2.91 8.69
N ILE A 227 -13.34 -3.49 7.61
CA ILE A 227 -12.98 -2.75 6.40
C ILE A 227 -14.26 -2.19 5.77
N ASN A 228 -15.31 -3.01 5.66
CA ASN A 228 -16.60 -2.61 5.13
C ASN A 228 -17.29 -1.54 5.98
N GLU A 229 -17.21 -1.63 7.30
CA GLU A 229 -17.70 -0.61 8.23
C GLU A 229 -16.92 0.70 8.11
N ARG A 230 -15.58 0.65 8.01
CA ARG A 230 -14.73 1.83 7.78
C ARG A 230 -15.05 2.49 6.45
N LEU A 231 -15.23 1.71 5.39
CA LEU A 231 -15.66 2.20 4.07
C LEU A 231 -17.04 2.86 4.18
N LYS A 232 -18.03 2.17 4.74
CA LYS A 232 -19.38 2.72 4.97
C LYS A 232 -19.36 3.98 5.83
N SER A 233 -18.54 4.02 6.89
CA SER A 233 -18.39 5.16 7.78
C SER A 233 -17.71 6.35 7.09
N ALA A 234 -16.68 6.12 6.29
CA ALA A 234 -16.05 7.18 5.48
C ALA A 234 -17.01 7.72 4.41
N LEU A 235 -17.90 6.87 3.88
CA LEU A 235 -19.01 7.29 3.02
C LEU A 235 -20.10 8.08 3.79
N SER A 236 -20.41 7.71 5.03
CA SER A 236 -21.48 8.34 5.83
C SER A 236 -21.02 9.56 6.64
N THR A 237 -19.72 9.79 6.83
CA THR A 237 -19.19 11.08 7.31
C THR A 237 -19.34 12.22 6.30
N VAL A 238 -19.83 11.92 5.10
CA VAL A 238 -20.22 12.94 4.10
C VAL A 238 -21.72 13.26 4.22
N ASP A 239 -22.48 12.54 5.06
CA ASP A 239 -23.90 12.76 5.31
C ASP A 239 -24.14 13.30 6.72
N PHE A 240 -24.00 14.61 6.90
CA PHE A 240 -24.74 15.35 7.92
C PHE A 240 -25.11 16.73 7.39
N GLU A 241 -26.32 16.83 6.82
CA GLU A 241 -27.40 17.71 7.26
C GLU A 241 -28.57 17.60 6.28
N GLU A 242 -29.60 16.84 6.64
CA GLU A 242 -30.97 17.38 6.68
C GLU A 242 -31.90 16.43 7.45
N ALA A 243 -32.36 16.92 8.60
CA ALA A 243 -33.52 16.40 9.30
C ALA A 243 -34.79 16.87 8.57
N THR A 244 -35.80 16.01 8.41
CA THR A 244 -37.05 16.11 9.21
C THR A 244 -38.16 15.19 8.71
N SER A 245 -38.95 14.73 9.68
CA SER A 245 -40.35 14.26 9.65
C SER A 245 -40.64 12.76 9.48
N SER A 246 -41.12 12.21 10.60
CA SER A 246 -41.65 10.86 10.92
C SER A 246 -43.10 10.66 10.39
N PRO A 247 -43.94 9.67 10.84
CA PRO A 247 -43.72 8.38 11.53
C PRO A 247 -44.62 7.18 11.05
N ALA A 248 -44.38 5.99 11.63
CA ALA A 248 -45.27 4.83 11.83
C ALA A 248 -45.61 3.96 10.59
N ASP A 249 -45.75 2.63 10.63
CA ASP A 249 -46.19 1.73 11.71
C ASP A 249 -45.68 0.27 11.47
N SER A 250 -45.69 -0.47 12.58
CA SER A 250 -45.37 -1.87 12.89
C SER A 250 -45.71 -3.00 11.91
N LYS A 251 -44.86 -4.06 11.90
CA LYS A 251 -45.15 -5.37 12.54
C LYS A 251 -44.03 -6.41 12.32
N GLU A 252 -43.72 -7.11 13.40
CA GLU A 252 -43.03 -8.42 13.44
C GLU A 252 -43.71 -9.44 12.52
N THR A 253 -42.96 -10.38 11.93
CA THR A 253 -43.19 -11.84 12.07
C THR A 253 -41.93 -12.62 11.66
N LYS A 254 -41.75 -13.73 12.39
CA LYS A 254 -40.72 -14.77 12.46
C LYS A 254 -40.23 -15.40 11.15
N GLU A 255 -39.02 -15.93 11.28
CA GLU A 255 -38.36 -17.01 10.54
C GLU A 255 -39.29 -18.11 10.01
N THR A 256 -39.04 -18.57 8.78
CA THR A 256 -38.62 -19.94 8.49
C THR A 256 -38.16 -20.08 7.03
N SER A 257 -37.13 -20.89 6.87
CA SER A 257 -36.56 -21.44 5.63
C SER A 257 -37.58 -22.21 4.78
N ASP A 258 -37.57 -22.03 3.45
CA ASP A 258 -37.22 -23.10 2.50
C ASP A 258 -36.92 -22.52 1.10
N ALA A 259 -36.12 -23.26 0.34
CA ALA A 259 -35.63 -22.96 -0.99
C ALA A 259 -36.73 -22.97 -2.08
N GLY A 260 -36.60 -22.07 -3.06
CA GLY A 260 -37.40 -22.08 -4.27
C GLY A 260 -37.36 -20.73 -4.99
N GLU A 261 -36.65 -20.70 -6.10
CA GLU A 261 -36.52 -19.65 -7.11
C GLU A 261 -37.70 -18.66 -7.21
N ASP A 262 -37.39 -17.36 -7.03
CA ASP A 262 -38.10 -16.30 -7.73
C ASP A 262 -37.07 -15.27 -8.25
N ALA A 263 -36.71 -15.45 -9.52
CA ALA A 263 -35.79 -14.61 -10.26
C ALA A 263 -36.54 -13.40 -10.81
N ASN A 264 -36.62 -12.31 -10.05
CA ASN A 264 -36.93 -10.99 -10.63
C ASN A 264 -36.67 -9.76 -9.74
N GLN A 265 -35.85 -9.88 -8.70
CA GLN A 265 -35.37 -8.69 -7.99
C GLN A 265 -33.97 -8.33 -8.50
N ILE A 266 -33.82 -7.07 -8.92
CA ILE A 266 -32.52 -6.45 -9.17
C ILE A 266 -31.83 -6.38 -7.80
N VAL A 267 -30.92 -7.31 -7.54
CA VAL A 267 -30.15 -7.41 -6.30
C VAL A 267 -28.72 -7.13 -6.67
N THR A 268 -28.22 -5.95 -6.30
CA THR A 268 -26.82 -5.60 -6.51
C THR A 268 -25.96 -6.50 -5.64
N THR A 269 -25.19 -7.36 -6.30
CA THR A 269 -24.37 -8.37 -5.64
C THR A 269 -23.14 -7.74 -4.96
N GLU A 270 -22.56 -8.44 -3.99
CA GLU A 270 -21.32 -7.98 -3.32
C GLU A 270 -20.18 -7.79 -4.33
N ASP A 271 -20.08 -8.67 -5.32
CA ASP A 271 -19.11 -8.57 -6.42
C ASP A 271 -19.32 -7.30 -7.27
N GLU A 272 -20.57 -6.92 -7.55
CA GLU A 272 -20.89 -5.72 -8.33
C GLU A 272 -20.60 -4.44 -7.55
N LEU A 273 -20.86 -4.45 -6.24
CA LEU A 273 -20.47 -3.36 -5.34
C LEU A 273 -18.95 -3.23 -5.26
N GLU A 274 -18.23 -4.33 -5.10
CA GLU A 274 -16.77 -4.36 -5.10
C GLU A 274 -16.22 -3.82 -6.43
N GLY A 275 -16.72 -4.31 -7.56
CA GLY A 275 -16.34 -3.84 -8.88
C GLY A 275 -16.61 -2.35 -9.07
N TYR A 276 -17.77 -1.85 -8.61
CA TYR A 276 -18.08 -0.43 -8.63
C TYR A 276 -17.10 0.39 -7.80
N TYR A 277 -16.72 -0.05 -6.60
CA TYR A 277 -15.75 0.67 -5.77
C TYR A 277 -14.35 0.66 -6.36
N ILE A 278 -13.94 -0.42 -7.04
CA ILE A 278 -12.68 -0.45 -7.78
C ILE A 278 -12.71 0.57 -8.92
N VAL A 279 -13.75 0.57 -9.75
CA VAL A 279 -13.92 1.56 -10.83
C VAL A 279 -13.91 2.98 -10.28
N LYS A 280 -14.64 3.24 -9.19
CA LYS A 280 -14.69 4.54 -8.52
C LYS A 280 -13.31 4.97 -7.98
N SER A 281 -12.53 4.02 -7.46
CA SER A 281 -11.18 4.26 -6.94
C SER A 281 -10.15 4.53 -8.04
N ILE A 282 -10.30 3.91 -9.21
CA ILE A 282 -9.47 4.20 -10.39
C ILE A 282 -9.75 5.62 -10.92
N LEU A 283 -11.02 5.99 -10.98
CA LEU A 283 -11.48 7.20 -11.66
C LEU A 283 -11.39 8.48 -10.82
N ARG A 284 -11.23 8.36 -9.49
CA ARG A 284 -10.99 9.52 -8.60
C ARG A 284 -9.78 10.38 -9.01
N GLU A 285 -8.85 9.80 -9.77
CA GLU A 285 -7.67 10.49 -10.28
C GLU A 285 -7.99 11.49 -11.39
N VAL A 286 -9.12 11.31 -12.09
CA VAL A 286 -9.49 12.10 -13.28
C VAL A 286 -10.82 12.84 -13.12
N VAL A 287 -11.70 12.39 -12.22
CA VAL A 287 -12.99 13.03 -11.95
C VAL A 287 -13.38 12.91 -10.49
N ASP A 288 -14.18 13.87 -10.01
CA ASP A 288 -14.77 13.80 -8.67
C ASP A 288 -15.58 12.51 -8.52
N ALA A 289 -15.30 11.74 -7.46
CA ALA A 289 -15.98 10.50 -7.15
C ALA A 289 -17.49 10.66 -6.93
N GLN A 290 -17.97 11.85 -6.56
CA GLN A 290 -19.39 12.17 -6.45
C GLN A 290 -20.12 12.09 -7.79
N ARG A 291 -19.40 12.19 -8.90
CA ARG A 291 -19.96 12.12 -10.24
C ARG A 291 -20.06 10.70 -10.77
N ILE A 292 -19.58 9.70 -10.03
CA ILE A 292 -19.57 8.29 -10.46
C ILE A 292 -20.70 7.56 -9.75
N PHE A 293 -21.67 7.07 -10.52
CA PHE A 293 -22.88 6.42 -10.04
C PHE A 293 -22.97 4.98 -10.50
N ILE A 294 -23.58 4.14 -9.67
CA ILE A 294 -23.91 2.76 -10.00
C ILE A 294 -25.39 2.67 -10.33
N ARG A 295 -25.74 1.96 -11.42
CA ARG A 295 -27.12 1.62 -11.78
C ARG A 295 -27.20 0.16 -12.13
N ASP A 296 -27.87 -0.59 -11.27
CA ASP A 296 -28.07 -2.00 -11.48
C ASP A 296 -29.21 -2.26 -12.48
N THR A 297 -29.00 -3.24 -13.36
CA THR A 297 -29.97 -3.68 -14.36
C THR A 297 -29.97 -5.20 -14.43
N GLN A 298 -31.06 -5.79 -14.89
CA GLN A 298 -31.22 -7.25 -14.93
C GLN A 298 -30.10 -7.99 -15.71
N SER A 299 -29.44 -7.33 -16.66
CA SER A 299 -28.41 -7.95 -17.51
C SER A 299 -26.97 -7.61 -17.11
N TYR A 300 -26.78 -6.56 -16.31
CA TYR A 300 -25.47 -6.06 -15.88
C TYR A 300 -25.64 -4.93 -14.86
N CYS A 301 -24.62 -4.73 -14.04
CA CYS A 301 -24.50 -3.54 -13.22
C CYS A 301 -23.72 -2.44 -13.96
N GLY A 302 -24.35 -1.29 -14.22
CA GLY A 302 -23.76 -0.18 -14.97
C GLY A 302 -23.06 0.82 -14.05
N VAL A 303 -21.90 1.32 -14.48
CA VAL A 303 -21.23 2.46 -13.84
C VAL A 303 -21.29 3.65 -14.78
N LEU A 304 -21.79 4.78 -14.30
CA LEU A 304 -22.16 5.96 -15.11
C LEU A 304 -21.49 7.23 -14.56
N LEU A 305 -21.18 8.16 -15.44
CA LEU A 305 -20.79 9.53 -15.07
C LEU A 305 -22.04 10.42 -14.99
N ASP A 306 -22.12 11.25 -13.96
CA ASP A 306 -23.20 12.23 -13.68
C ASP A 306 -24.60 11.61 -13.60
N ASP A 307 -24.71 10.34 -13.20
CA ASP A 307 -25.95 9.55 -13.22
C ASP A 307 -26.68 9.58 -14.59
N ASN A 308 -25.89 9.70 -15.67
CA ASN A 308 -26.41 9.92 -17.01
C ASN A 308 -26.22 8.69 -17.90
N ASN A 309 -27.34 8.11 -18.37
CA ASN A 309 -27.33 6.96 -19.27
C ASN A 309 -26.63 7.20 -20.62
N ARG A 310 -26.35 8.47 -20.99
CA ARG A 310 -25.57 8.83 -22.19
C ARG A 310 -24.06 8.89 -21.95
N LYS A 311 -23.63 8.79 -20.69
CA LYS A 311 -22.24 8.78 -20.24
C LYS A 311 -21.88 7.49 -19.46
N PRO A 312 -22.08 6.30 -20.05
CA PRO A 312 -21.71 5.06 -19.37
C PRO A 312 -20.19 4.87 -19.34
N ILE A 313 -19.64 4.56 -18.17
CA ILE A 313 -18.20 4.37 -17.99
C ILE A 313 -17.82 2.91 -18.27
N CYS A 314 -18.54 1.97 -17.66
CA CYS A 314 -18.37 0.54 -17.90
C CYS A 314 -19.63 -0.25 -17.51
N ARG A 315 -19.63 -1.55 -17.84
CA ARG A 315 -20.67 -2.50 -17.44
C ARG A 315 -20.05 -3.71 -16.76
N LEU A 316 -20.51 -4.06 -15.58
CA LEU A 316 -20.09 -5.23 -14.83
C LEU A 316 -21.08 -6.37 -15.12
N PHE A 317 -20.61 -7.41 -15.81
CA PHE A 317 -21.41 -8.60 -16.12
C PHE A 317 -21.01 -9.74 -15.18
N PHE A 318 -21.47 -9.68 -13.93
CA PHE A 318 -21.10 -10.64 -12.88
C PHE A 318 -22.19 -11.68 -12.59
N ASN A 319 -23.29 -11.64 -13.34
CA ASN A 319 -24.43 -12.54 -13.21
C ASN A 319 -24.17 -13.99 -13.68
N THR A 320 -22.95 -14.30 -14.12
CA THR A 320 -22.54 -15.63 -14.61
C THR A 320 -21.26 -16.10 -13.92
N SER A 321 -20.98 -17.41 -13.95
CA SER A 321 -19.78 -18.00 -13.35
C SER A 321 -18.47 -17.39 -13.88
N GLN A 322 -18.42 -17.06 -15.17
CA GLN A 322 -17.38 -16.20 -15.73
C GLN A 322 -17.82 -14.74 -15.59
N LYS A 323 -16.97 -13.92 -14.97
CA LYS A 323 -17.17 -12.46 -14.85
C LYS A 323 -16.63 -11.77 -16.10
N TYR A 324 -17.30 -10.71 -16.54
CA TYR A 324 -16.80 -9.86 -17.62
C TYR A 324 -16.89 -8.37 -17.27
N LEU A 325 -15.87 -7.61 -17.69
CA LEU A 325 -15.88 -6.15 -17.72
C LEU A 325 -16.22 -5.67 -19.14
N GLY A 326 -17.27 -4.88 -19.27
CA GLY A 326 -17.65 -4.18 -20.49
C GLY A 326 -17.05 -2.79 -20.55
N VAL A 327 -16.12 -2.56 -21.49
CA VAL A 327 -15.49 -1.26 -21.73
C VAL A 327 -16.01 -0.66 -23.03
N PHE A 328 -16.15 0.66 -23.10
CA PHE A 328 -16.67 1.37 -24.28
C PHE A 328 -15.54 1.87 -25.20
N ASP A 329 -15.75 1.76 -26.50
CA ASP A 329 -14.89 2.40 -27.51
C ASP A 329 -15.34 3.85 -27.82
N ALA A 330 -14.61 4.52 -28.72
CA ALA A 330 -14.91 5.89 -29.14
C ALA A 330 -16.30 6.06 -29.80
N ASP A 331 -16.83 4.98 -30.39
CA ASP A 331 -18.15 4.94 -31.03
C ASP A 331 -19.26 4.48 -30.06
N LYS A 332 -18.94 4.33 -28.77
CA LYS A 332 -19.82 3.84 -27.67
C LYS A 332 -20.27 2.39 -27.84
N ASN A 333 -19.55 1.57 -28.61
CA ASN A 333 -19.76 0.12 -28.60
C ASN A 333 -19.09 -0.50 -27.37
N VAL A 334 -19.71 -1.53 -26.80
CA VAL A 334 -19.19 -2.21 -25.62
C VAL A 334 -18.41 -3.47 -26.02
N THR A 335 -17.18 -3.60 -25.55
CA THR A 335 -16.37 -4.82 -25.67
C THR A 335 -16.32 -5.53 -24.32
N ARG A 336 -16.60 -6.84 -24.30
CA ARG A 336 -16.57 -7.64 -23.07
C ARG A 336 -15.21 -8.32 -22.91
N HIS A 337 -14.54 -8.04 -21.81
CA HIS A 337 -13.29 -8.66 -21.42
C HIS A 337 -13.54 -9.64 -20.27
N ALA A 338 -13.13 -10.89 -20.44
CA ALA A 338 -13.22 -11.88 -19.37
C ALA A 338 -12.26 -11.49 -18.24
N ILE A 339 -12.74 -11.56 -17.00
CA ILE A 339 -11.94 -11.37 -15.79
C ILE A 339 -12.14 -12.58 -14.88
N ASP A 340 -11.06 -12.98 -14.20
CA ASP A 340 -11.06 -14.13 -13.29
C ASP A 340 -11.26 -13.67 -11.84
N ASP A 341 -10.78 -12.47 -11.52
CA ASP A 341 -10.91 -11.81 -10.22
C ASP A 341 -11.46 -10.38 -10.39
N VAL A 342 -12.23 -9.86 -9.43
CA VAL A 342 -12.78 -8.49 -9.49
C VAL A 342 -11.65 -7.45 -9.51
N ASN A 343 -10.49 -7.75 -8.92
CA ASN A 343 -9.29 -6.92 -8.98
C ASN A 343 -8.68 -6.81 -10.39
N ASP A 344 -9.02 -7.70 -11.33
CA ASP A 344 -8.55 -7.58 -12.71
C ASP A 344 -9.06 -6.30 -13.40
N ILE A 345 -10.08 -5.63 -12.86
CA ILE A 345 -10.55 -4.32 -13.33
C ILE A 345 -9.40 -3.28 -13.35
N TYR A 346 -8.42 -3.37 -12.43
CA TYR A 346 -7.25 -2.47 -12.43
C TYR A 346 -6.43 -2.55 -13.73
N LYS A 347 -6.46 -3.69 -14.45
CA LYS A 347 -5.77 -3.85 -15.74
C LYS A 347 -6.36 -2.95 -16.85
N PHE A 348 -7.59 -2.47 -16.66
CA PHE A 348 -8.32 -1.63 -17.62
C PHE A 348 -8.37 -0.15 -17.19
N ALA A 349 -7.57 0.25 -16.20
CA ALA A 349 -7.60 1.59 -15.63
C ALA A 349 -7.47 2.71 -16.67
N ASP A 350 -6.55 2.58 -17.62
CA ASP A 350 -6.32 3.58 -18.67
C ASP A 350 -7.52 3.73 -19.62
N GLU A 351 -8.22 2.64 -19.92
CA GLU A 351 -9.39 2.66 -20.81
C GLU A 351 -10.60 3.30 -20.13
N LEU A 352 -10.78 3.02 -18.84
CA LEU A 352 -11.82 3.65 -18.01
C LEU A 352 -11.57 5.17 -17.89
N LYS A 353 -10.32 5.59 -17.66
CA LYS A 353 -9.95 7.01 -17.60
C LYS A 353 -10.17 7.72 -18.93
N LYS A 354 -9.77 7.10 -20.06
CA LYS A 354 -10.03 7.64 -21.41
C LYS A 354 -11.52 7.85 -21.70
N THR A 355 -12.38 6.99 -21.17
CA THR A 355 -13.83 7.12 -21.32
C THR A 355 -14.37 8.38 -20.63
N ILE A 356 -13.83 8.73 -19.45
CA ILE A 356 -14.14 9.98 -18.76
C ILE A 356 -13.64 11.19 -19.55
N ASP A 357 -12.39 11.13 -20.03
CA ASP A 357 -11.78 12.23 -20.79
C ASP A 357 -12.60 12.56 -22.05
N ALA A 358 -13.15 11.55 -22.72
CA ALA A 358 -14.03 11.73 -23.87
C ALA A 358 -15.31 12.53 -23.51
N TYR A 359 -15.90 12.27 -22.33
CA TYR A 359 -17.10 12.98 -21.87
C TYR A 359 -16.83 14.41 -21.40
N GLU A 360 -15.70 14.65 -20.76
CA GLU A 360 -15.27 16.00 -20.37
C GLU A 360 -14.88 16.84 -21.60
N GLY A 361 -14.26 16.22 -22.60
CA GLY A 361 -13.92 16.87 -23.88
C GLY A 361 -15.13 17.32 -24.69
N GLU A 362 -16.23 16.55 -24.68
CA GLU A 362 -17.50 16.93 -25.35
C GLU A 362 -18.15 18.17 -24.72
N ASN A 363 -17.94 18.43 -23.43
CA ASN A 363 -18.60 19.52 -22.69
C ASN A 363 -18.03 20.93 -23.00
N THR A 364 -16.90 21.00 -23.74
CA THR A 364 -16.30 22.28 -24.19
C THR A 364 -16.87 22.79 -25.52
N LYS A 365 -17.78 22.05 -26.17
CA LYS A 365 -18.50 22.48 -27.38
C LYS A 365 -19.99 22.71 -27.09
N GLY A 366 -20.30 23.68 -26.24
CA GLY A 366 -21.65 24.26 -26.04
C GLY A 366 -21.92 25.46 -26.95
N PRO A 367 -23.19 25.86 -27.18
CA PRO A 367 -23.70 26.36 -28.45
C PRO A 367 -23.21 27.75 -28.85
N THR A 368 -22.80 27.91 -30.12
CA THR A 368 -22.53 29.20 -30.76
C THR A 368 -23.78 30.07 -30.69
N ASP A 369 -23.66 31.17 -29.95
CA ASP A 369 -24.74 32.08 -29.58
C ASP A 369 -25.31 32.79 -30.81
N ALA A 370 -26.39 32.25 -31.37
CA ALA A 370 -27.21 32.90 -32.37
C ALA A 370 -28.10 33.96 -31.70
N ARG A 371 -27.52 35.11 -31.34
CA ARG A 371 -28.26 36.35 -31.02
C ARG A 371 -27.32 37.55 -30.93
N THR A 372 -27.00 38.13 -32.08
CA THR A 372 -26.71 39.58 -32.14
C THR A 372 -27.68 40.21 -33.12
N ARG A 373 -28.79 40.71 -32.58
CA ARG A 373 -29.70 41.60 -33.28
C ARG A 373 -28.99 42.93 -33.51
N ALA A 374 -29.07 43.35 -34.77
CA ALA A 374 -29.17 44.71 -35.26
C ALA A 374 -29.30 45.81 -34.19
N SER A 375 -28.28 46.65 -34.10
CA SER A 375 -28.39 48.07 -33.75
C SER A 375 -27.12 48.79 -34.21
N LYS A 376 -27.12 49.19 -35.49
CA LYS A 376 -26.30 50.30 -36.01
C LYS A 376 -27.12 51.01 -37.08
N GLU A 377 -28.00 51.89 -36.61
CA GLU A 377 -28.24 53.17 -37.27
C GLU A 377 -27.21 54.15 -36.70
N ALA A 378 -26.26 54.54 -37.55
CA ALA A 378 -25.53 55.81 -37.61
C ALA A 378 -24.35 55.63 -38.57
#